data_AF-A0A7J9JBT5-F1
#
_entry.id   AF-A0A7J9JBT5-F1
#
_cell.length_a   1.000
_cell.length_b   1.000
_cell.length_c   1.000
_cell.angle_alpha   90.00
_cell.angle_beta   90.00
_cell.angle_gamma   90.00
#
_symmetry.space_group_name_H-M   'P 1'
#
loop_
_entity.id
_entity.type
_entity.pdbx_description
1 polymer ?
#
loop_
_entity_poly.entity_id
_entity_poly.type
_entity_poly.pdbx_seq_one_letter_code
_entity_poly.pdbx_strand_id
1 'polypeptide(L)'
;MILMYLFETYLDLRQHAALKLPTLPKTLEGVISQEKFEKSRAYSLDKSHFHFVHEFVTILIDSAILFFGILPWFWKKSGTFLPLLGLNEENEILHTLSFLAGVMIWSQITDLPFSLYSTFVIEARHGFNKQTIWLFFRDLIKGICLAIVLGPPIVSAIIVIVQNGGPYLAIYLWAFMFVLSLVMMTIYPVLIAPLFNKFTPLPEGELRLKIEKLASSLKFPLKKLFVVDGSTRSSHSNAYMYGFFKNKRIVLYDTLIQQCKNDEEIVAVIAHELGHWKLNHTMYSFIAVQVCCAYAAYCNTTPTPCKLWSQSCKQII
;
A
#
# COMPACT_ATOMS: atom_id res chain seq x y z
N MET A 1 16.09 -14.24 -1.31
CA MET A 1 16.34 -12.86 -1.78
C MET A 1 16.94 -12.84 -3.17
N ILE A 2 18.22 -13.22 -3.37
CA ILE A 2 18.88 -13.17 -4.68
C ILE A 2 18.15 -13.98 -5.78
N LEU A 3 17.74 -15.22 -5.49
CA LEU A 3 17.00 -16.04 -6.47
C LEU A 3 15.67 -15.40 -6.90
N MET A 4 14.97 -14.75 -5.96
CA MET A 4 13.71 -14.06 -6.26
C MET A 4 13.98 -12.84 -7.14
N TYR A 5 14.98 -12.03 -6.77
CA TYR A 5 15.42 -10.89 -7.57
C TYR A 5 15.80 -11.28 -9.01
N LEU A 6 16.56 -12.36 -9.19
CA LEU A 6 16.93 -12.86 -10.52
C LEU A 6 15.70 -13.28 -11.33
N PHE A 7 14.74 -13.93 -10.69
CA PHE A 7 13.51 -14.37 -11.34
C PHE A 7 12.61 -13.17 -11.73
N GLU A 8 12.42 -12.20 -10.83
CA GLU A 8 11.65 -10.98 -11.10
C GLU A 8 12.31 -10.15 -12.20
N THR A 9 13.62 -9.94 -12.11
CA THR A 9 14.39 -9.26 -13.15
C THR A 9 14.24 -9.96 -14.50
N TYR A 10 14.22 -11.29 -14.55
CA TYR A 10 13.94 -12.03 -15.78
C TYR A 10 12.55 -11.73 -16.35
N LEU A 11 11.51 -11.70 -15.51
CA LEU A 11 10.16 -11.34 -15.94
C LEU A 11 10.09 -9.90 -16.45
N ASP A 12 10.72 -8.97 -15.74
CA ASP A 12 10.77 -7.57 -16.13
C ASP A 12 11.53 -7.36 -17.43
N LEU A 13 12.62 -8.09 -17.68
CA LEU A 13 13.35 -8.03 -18.94
C LEU A 13 12.47 -8.46 -20.12
N ARG A 14 11.62 -9.48 -19.93
CA ARG A 14 10.66 -9.91 -20.95
C ARG A 14 9.60 -8.86 -21.20
N GLN A 15 9.04 -8.27 -20.14
CA GLN A 15 8.06 -7.19 -20.26
C GLN A 15 8.68 -5.96 -20.93
N HIS A 16 9.89 -5.59 -20.55
CA HIS A 16 10.63 -4.47 -21.12
C HIS A 16 10.93 -4.67 -22.61
N ALA A 17 11.30 -5.89 -23.01
CA ALA A 17 11.46 -6.23 -24.42
C ALA A 17 10.15 -6.11 -25.20
N ALA A 18 9.02 -6.56 -24.62
CA ALA A 18 7.71 -6.41 -25.24
C ALA A 18 7.30 -4.93 -25.38
N LEU A 19 7.60 -4.09 -24.38
CA LEU A 19 7.35 -2.64 -24.43
C LEU A 19 8.18 -1.91 -25.49
N LYS A 20 9.29 -2.48 -25.96
CA LYS A 20 10.10 -1.88 -27.05
C LYS A 20 9.49 -2.12 -28.43
N LEU A 21 8.53 -3.03 -28.56
CA LEU A 21 7.92 -3.32 -29.86
C LEU A 21 7.18 -2.08 -30.38
N PRO A 22 7.51 -1.60 -31.60
CA PRO A 22 6.99 -0.33 -32.09
C PRO A 22 5.55 -0.42 -32.61
N THR A 23 5.03 -1.64 -32.77
CA THR A 23 3.79 -1.92 -33.50
C THR A 23 2.59 -1.94 -32.59
N LEU A 24 1.55 -1.17 -32.95
CA LEU A 24 0.23 -1.30 -32.36
C LEU A 24 -0.34 -2.69 -32.71
N PRO A 25 -0.82 -3.48 -31.74
CA PRO A 25 -1.50 -4.74 -32.03
C PRO A 25 -2.77 -4.51 -32.87
N LYS A 26 -3.00 -5.37 -33.87
CA LYS A 26 -4.16 -5.28 -34.79
C LYS A 26 -5.51 -5.18 -34.08
N THR A 27 -5.65 -5.83 -32.92
CA THR A 27 -6.88 -5.81 -32.12
C THR A 27 -7.20 -4.47 -31.47
N LEU A 28 -6.22 -3.56 -31.40
CA LEU A 28 -6.35 -2.22 -30.83
C LEU A 28 -6.41 -1.11 -31.88
N GLU A 29 -6.29 -1.46 -33.16
CA GLU A 29 -6.48 -0.53 -34.28
C GLU A 29 -7.91 0.04 -34.24
N GLY A 30 -8.04 1.36 -34.35
CA GLY A 30 -9.32 2.06 -34.25
C GLY A 30 -9.82 2.30 -32.82
N VAL A 31 -9.26 1.62 -31.81
CA VAL A 31 -9.58 1.87 -30.39
C VAL A 31 -8.64 2.90 -29.78
N ILE A 32 -7.34 2.80 -30.09
CA ILE A 32 -6.29 3.67 -29.58
C ILE A 32 -5.58 4.34 -30.75
N SER A 33 -5.36 5.65 -30.67
CA SER A 33 -4.55 6.37 -31.66
C SER A 33 -3.06 6.01 -31.52
N GLN A 34 -2.33 6.03 -32.64
CA GLN A 34 -0.90 5.77 -32.65
C GLN A 34 -0.13 6.69 -31.66
N GLU A 35 -0.51 7.97 -31.60
CA GLU A 35 0.08 8.93 -30.64
C GLU A 35 -0.11 8.51 -29.17
N LYS A 36 -1.33 8.06 -28.80
CA LYS A 36 -1.60 7.59 -27.43
C LYS A 36 -0.85 6.31 -27.12
N PHE A 37 -0.73 5.41 -28.09
CA PHE A 37 0.07 4.20 -27.95
C PHE A 37 1.54 4.52 -27.69
N GLU A 38 2.12 5.43 -28.47
CA GLU A 38 3.52 5.86 -28.30
C GLU A 38 3.76 6.55 -26.96
N LYS A 39 2.85 7.44 -26.53
CA LYS A 39 2.91 8.06 -25.19
C LYS A 39 2.84 7.03 -24.06
N SER A 40 1.90 6.08 -24.14
CA SER A 40 1.77 4.99 -23.16
C SER A 40 3.02 4.10 -23.13
N ARG A 41 3.59 3.79 -24.30
CA ARG A 41 4.81 3.01 -24.44
C ARG A 41 6.01 3.73 -23.83
N ALA A 42 6.19 5.02 -24.14
CA ALA A 42 7.27 5.84 -23.59
C ALA A 42 7.18 5.93 -22.05
N TYR A 43 5.97 6.15 -21.51
CA TYR A 43 5.73 6.13 -20.06
C TYR A 43 6.09 4.79 -19.42
N SER A 44 5.64 3.69 -20.03
CA SER A 44 5.89 2.35 -19.52
C SER A 44 7.39 1.99 -19.56
N LEU A 45 8.11 2.43 -20.59
CA LEU A 45 9.56 2.24 -20.71
C LEU A 45 10.33 3.05 -19.65
N ASP A 46 9.96 4.31 -19.43
CA ASP A 46 10.58 5.14 -18.38
C ASP A 46 10.36 4.54 -16.99
N LYS A 47 9.14 4.06 -16.70
CA LYS A 47 8.84 3.34 -15.45
C LYS A 47 9.64 2.06 -15.32
N SER A 48 9.76 1.29 -16.39
CA SER A 48 10.52 0.03 -16.39
C SER A 48 12.01 0.25 -16.18
N HIS A 49 12.63 1.25 -16.83
CA HIS A 49 14.03 1.61 -16.59
C HIS A 49 14.26 2.03 -15.13
N PHE A 50 13.38 2.87 -14.58
CA PHE A 50 13.45 3.27 -13.20
C PHE A 50 13.30 2.09 -12.24
N HIS A 51 12.37 1.17 -12.51
CA HIS A 51 12.17 -0.03 -11.72
C HIS A 51 13.45 -0.90 -11.67
N PHE A 52 14.10 -1.16 -12.82
CA PHE A 52 15.36 -1.91 -12.83
C PHE A 52 16.45 -1.27 -11.96
N VAL A 53 16.60 0.05 -12.04
CA VAL A 53 17.60 0.78 -11.25
C VAL A 53 17.25 0.73 -9.77
N HIS A 54 15.99 0.96 -9.43
CA HIS A 54 15.49 0.90 -8.06
C HIS A 54 15.74 -0.48 -7.45
N GLU A 55 15.25 -1.55 -8.09
CA GLU A 55 15.40 -2.92 -7.57
C GLU A 55 16.86 -3.35 -7.46
N PHE A 56 17.71 -2.94 -8.42
CA PHE A 56 19.15 -3.22 -8.34
C PHE A 56 19.81 -2.53 -7.14
N VAL A 57 19.46 -1.27 -6.86
CA VAL A 57 19.99 -0.57 -5.68
C VAL A 57 19.44 -1.20 -4.40
N THR A 58 18.15 -1.53 -4.35
CA THR A 58 17.51 -2.17 -3.19
C THR A 58 18.18 -3.50 -2.86
N ILE A 59 18.39 -4.39 -3.85
CA ILE A 59 19.04 -5.68 -3.59
C ILE A 59 20.48 -5.52 -3.11
N LEU A 60 21.22 -4.51 -3.59
CA LEU A 60 22.56 -4.20 -3.12
C LEU A 60 22.56 -3.73 -1.67
N ILE A 61 21.65 -2.81 -1.32
CA ILE A 61 21.48 -2.31 0.05
C ILE A 61 21.10 -3.45 0.99
N ASP A 62 20.09 -4.26 0.63
CA ASP A 62 19.64 -5.39 1.45
C ASP A 62 20.75 -6.44 1.62
N SER A 63 21.49 -6.74 0.54
CA SER A 63 22.63 -7.67 0.60
C SER A 63 23.73 -7.13 1.50
N ALA A 64 24.04 -5.83 1.44
CA ALA A 64 25.00 -5.19 2.32
C ALA A 64 24.53 -5.21 3.79
N ILE A 65 23.25 -4.91 4.04
CA ILE A 65 22.65 -4.96 5.38
C ILE A 65 22.84 -6.34 6.01
N LEU A 66 22.60 -7.41 5.24
CA LEU A 66 22.80 -8.78 5.70
C LEU A 66 24.28 -9.16 5.84
N PHE A 67 25.10 -8.85 4.84
CA PHE A 67 26.51 -9.24 4.81
C PHE A 67 27.33 -8.56 5.92
N PHE A 68 27.08 -7.28 6.18
CA PHE A 68 27.78 -6.52 7.24
C PHE A 68 27.10 -6.62 8.60
N GLY A 69 25.99 -7.37 8.73
CA GLY A 69 25.27 -7.50 10.00
C GLY A 69 24.75 -6.16 10.53
N ILE A 70 24.27 -5.28 9.64
CA ILE A 70 23.81 -3.94 10.01
C ILE A 70 22.60 -4.03 10.95
N LEU A 71 21.69 -4.99 10.77
CA LEU A 71 20.51 -5.14 11.64
C LEU A 71 20.88 -5.45 13.11
N PRO A 72 21.73 -6.46 13.42
CA PRO A 72 22.23 -6.65 14.80
C PRO A 72 22.97 -5.45 15.37
N TRP A 73 23.80 -4.78 14.57
CA TRP A 73 24.51 -3.57 15.00
C TRP A 73 23.51 -2.45 15.36
N PHE A 74 22.49 -2.26 14.52
CA PHE A 74 21.47 -1.25 14.70
C PHE A 74 20.56 -1.54 15.90
N TRP A 75 20.24 -2.81 16.15
CA TRP A 75 19.58 -3.24 17.37
C TRP A 75 20.37 -2.83 18.62
N LYS A 76 21.67 -3.15 18.69
CA LYS A 76 22.53 -2.76 19.82
C LYS A 76 22.56 -1.24 20.02
N LYS A 77 22.67 -0.47 18.92
CA LYS A 77 22.67 0.99 18.98
C LYS A 77 21.36 1.57 19.48
N SER A 78 20.23 0.99 19.08
CA SER A 78 18.90 1.39 19.55
C SER A 78 18.76 1.22 21.07
N GLY A 79 19.31 0.14 21.63
CA GLY A 79 19.36 -0.09 23.08
C GLY A 79 20.17 1.01 23.79
N THR A 80 21.38 1.29 23.31
CA THR A 80 22.24 2.34 23.91
C THR A 80 21.68 3.76 23.81
N PHE A 81 20.72 3.99 22.91
CA PHE A 81 20.06 5.28 22.74
C PHE A 81 18.97 5.53 23.78
N LEU A 82 18.32 4.47 24.30
CA LEU A 82 17.22 4.60 25.27
C LEU A 82 17.63 5.26 26.59
N PRO A 83 18.76 4.89 27.24
CA PRO A 83 19.19 5.56 28.46
C PRO A 83 19.46 7.05 28.29
N LEU A 84 19.90 7.49 27.09
CA LEU A 84 20.10 8.90 26.79
C LEU A 84 18.80 9.72 26.82
N LEU A 85 17.65 9.06 26.61
CA LEU A 85 16.32 9.64 26.71
C LEU A 85 15.68 9.42 28.11
N GLY A 86 16.42 8.83 29.05
CA GLY A 86 15.89 8.46 30.37
C GLY A 86 14.93 7.27 30.35
N LEU A 87 14.97 6.45 29.29
CA LEU A 87 14.12 5.27 29.12
C LEU A 87 14.89 3.99 29.49
N ASN A 88 14.17 2.99 30.01
CA ASN A 88 14.78 1.72 30.41
C ASN A 88 15.13 0.86 29.18
N GLU A 89 16.40 0.52 29.03
CA GLU A 89 16.90 -0.36 27.97
C GLU A 89 16.52 -1.83 28.15
N GLU A 90 16.24 -2.26 29.38
CA GLU A 90 15.81 -3.64 29.67
C GLU A 90 14.36 -3.91 29.23
N ASN A 91 13.59 -2.85 28.95
CA ASN A 91 12.24 -3.00 28.44
C ASN A 91 12.27 -3.32 26.94
N GLU A 92 12.09 -4.60 26.62
CA GLU A 92 12.07 -5.13 25.25
C GLU A 92 11.11 -4.38 24.31
N ILE A 93 9.97 -3.88 24.84
CA ILE A 93 9.02 -3.09 24.04
C ILE A 93 9.66 -1.78 23.62
N LEU A 94 10.24 -1.02 24.56
CA LEU A 94 10.88 0.27 24.25
C LEU A 94 12.08 0.08 23.32
N HIS A 95 12.86 -0.98 23.53
CA HIS A 95 13.99 -1.33 22.65
C HIS A 95 13.49 -1.58 21.23
N THR A 96 12.46 -2.42 21.07
CA THR A 96 11.88 -2.73 19.76
C THR A 96 11.31 -1.49 19.09
N LEU A 97 10.62 -0.62 19.84
CA LEU A 97 10.07 0.63 19.30
C LEU A 97 11.17 1.58 18.83
N SER A 98 12.26 1.72 19.59
CA SER A 98 13.41 2.52 19.20
C SER A 98 14.07 1.98 17.93
N PHE A 99 14.26 0.66 17.86
CA PHE A 99 14.80 -0.02 16.69
C PHE A 99 13.93 0.21 15.45
N LEU A 100 12.62 -0.02 15.54
CA LEU A 100 11.70 0.17 14.42
C LEU A 100 11.59 1.64 13.98
N ALA A 101 11.63 2.59 14.92
CA ALA A 101 11.66 4.01 14.58
C ALA A 101 12.94 4.37 13.79
N GLY A 102 14.08 3.83 14.20
CA GLY A 102 15.33 4.01 13.48
C GLY A 102 15.31 3.39 12.08
N VAL A 103 14.77 2.18 11.95
CA VAL A 103 14.63 1.49 10.65
C VAL A 103 13.67 2.25 9.74
N MET A 104 12.58 2.78 10.28
CA MET A 104 11.64 3.62 9.54
C MET A 104 12.33 4.88 9.01
N ILE A 105 13.12 5.58 9.84
CA ILE A 105 13.86 6.77 9.41
C ILE A 105 14.87 6.41 8.31
N TRP A 106 15.61 5.31 8.48
CA TRP A 106 16.54 4.81 7.48
C TRP A 106 15.84 4.55 6.14
N SER A 107 14.75 3.78 6.16
CA SER A 107 13.93 3.48 4.96
C SER A 107 13.42 4.75 4.29
N GLN A 108 12.91 5.71 5.05
CA GLN A 108 12.46 6.98 4.48
C GLN A 108 13.60 7.75 3.81
N ILE A 109 14.81 7.72 4.35
CA ILE A 109 15.98 8.38 3.74
C ILE A 109 16.42 7.65 2.47
N THR A 110 16.45 6.32 2.46
CA THR A 110 16.86 5.54 1.29
C THR A 110 15.87 5.66 0.15
N ASP A 111 14.57 5.72 0.46
CA ASP A 111 13.49 5.68 -0.54
C ASP A 111 13.14 7.09 -1.06
N LEU A 112 13.45 8.15 -0.29
CA LEU A 112 13.12 9.53 -0.65
C LEU A 112 13.69 9.96 -2.01
N PRO A 113 14.97 9.70 -2.38
CA PRO A 113 15.49 10.06 -3.70
C PRO A 113 14.70 9.40 -4.84
N PHE A 114 14.33 8.13 -4.68
CA PHE A 114 13.57 7.39 -5.67
C PHE A 114 12.13 7.89 -5.78
N SER A 115 11.48 8.19 -4.66
CA SER A 115 10.13 8.76 -4.62
C SER A 115 10.08 10.15 -5.26
N LEU A 116 11.07 11.00 -5.00
CA LEU A 116 11.21 12.31 -5.64
C LEU A 116 11.44 12.18 -7.15
N TYR A 117 12.32 11.27 -7.59
CA TYR A 117 12.58 11.06 -9.00
C TYR A 117 11.33 10.52 -9.73
N SER A 118 10.67 9.51 -9.17
CA SER A 118 9.43 8.96 -9.72
C SER A 118 8.38 10.05 -9.87
N THR A 119 8.16 10.87 -8.83
CA THR A 119 7.11 11.90 -8.82
C THR A 119 7.45 13.11 -9.70
N PHE A 120 8.61 13.73 -9.48
CA PHE A 120 8.93 15.04 -10.05
C PHE A 120 9.73 14.95 -11.36
N VAL A 121 10.20 13.76 -11.75
CA VAL A 121 10.85 13.53 -13.04
C VAL A 121 9.97 12.65 -13.93
N ILE A 122 9.63 11.43 -13.51
CA ILE A 122 8.90 10.49 -14.38
C ILE A 122 7.45 10.94 -14.56
N GLU A 123 6.67 11.01 -13.47
CA GLU A 123 5.26 11.41 -13.56
C GLU A 123 5.10 12.83 -14.10
N ALA A 124 6.04 13.74 -13.80
CA ALA A 124 6.05 15.09 -14.35
C ALA A 124 6.32 15.13 -15.86
N ARG A 125 7.30 14.36 -16.36
CA ARG A 125 7.61 14.25 -17.79
C ARG A 125 6.41 13.79 -18.61
N HIS A 126 5.61 12.89 -18.04
CA HIS A 126 4.41 12.33 -18.67
C HIS A 126 3.12 13.11 -18.34
N GLY A 127 3.24 14.24 -17.64
CA GLY A 127 2.13 15.16 -17.36
C GLY A 127 1.15 14.69 -16.27
N PHE A 128 1.43 13.56 -15.62
CA PHE A 128 0.61 12.97 -14.56
C PHE A 128 0.78 13.69 -13.23
N ASN A 129 1.98 14.18 -12.91
CA ASN A 129 2.23 14.86 -11.65
C ASN A 129 1.51 16.23 -11.57
N LYS A 130 0.70 16.44 -10.52
CA LYS A 130 0.05 17.72 -10.21
C LYS A 130 0.43 18.27 -8.83
N GLN A 131 1.12 17.48 -8.01
CA GLN A 131 1.54 17.92 -6.68
C GLN A 131 2.76 18.85 -6.73
N THR A 132 2.81 19.80 -5.79
CA THR A 132 3.97 20.64 -5.53
C THR A 132 4.93 19.94 -4.57
N ILE A 133 6.20 20.36 -4.55
CA ILE A 133 7.20 19.82 -3.62
C ILE A 133 6.80 20.01 -2.15
N TRP A 134 6.14 21.14 -1.83
CA TRP A 134 5.61 21.40 -0.49
C TRP A 134 4.51 20.42 -0.11
N LEU A 135 3.57 20.15 -1.02
CA LEU A 135 2.50 19.18 -0.79
C LEU A 135 3.08 17.77 -0.56
N PHE A 136 4.07 17.37 -1.35
CA PHE A 136 4.75 16.09 -1.21
C PHE A 136 5.37 15.92 0.18
N PHE A 137 6.20 16.87 0.64
CA PHE A 137 6.83 16.77 1.96
C PHE A 137 5.81 16.89 3.11
N ARG A 138 4.76 17.70 2.94
CA ARG A 138 3.66 17.77 3.91
C ARG A 138 2.96 16.42 4.07
N ASP A 139 2.69 15.73 2.97
CA ASP A 139 2.06 14.41 2.99
C ASP A 139 3.01 13.34 3.55
N LEU A 140 4.31 13.42 3.24
CA LEU A 140 5.34 12.57 3.83
C LEU A 140 5.36 12.70 5.36
N ILE A 141 5.42 13.92 5.88
CA ILE A 141 5.42 14.20 7.33
C ILE A 141 4.13 13.71 7.97
N LYS A 142 2.96 13.97 7.36
CA LYS A 142 1.67 13.46 7.85
C LYS A 142 1.68 11.93 7.94
N GLY A 143 2.22 11.25 6.94
CA GLY A 143 2.37 9.80 6.91
C GLY A 143 3.24 9.29 8.06
N ILE A 144 4.40 9.93 8.28
CA ILE A 144 5.30 9.61 9.39
C ILE A 144 4.61 9.82 10.74
N CYS A 145 3.94 10.97 10.94
CA CYS A 145 3.18 11.23 12.16
C CYS A 145 2.11 10.16 12.42
N LEU A 146 1.38 9.76 11.38
CA LEU A 146 0.38 8.70 11.50
C LEU A 146 1.01 7.35 11.87
N ALA A 147 2.14 7.00 11.26
CA ALA A 147 2.89 5.78 11.59
C ALA A 147 3.39 5.79 13.05
N ILE A 148 3.86 6.94 13.55
CA ILE A 148 4.29 7.11 14.94
C ILE A 148 3.11 7.05 15.92
N VAL A 149 1.91 7.50 15.52
CA VAL A 149 0.72 7.46 16.38
C VAL A 149 0.12 6.04 16.43
N LEU A 150 0.02 5.36 15.29
CA LEU A 150 -0.64 4.05 15.19
C LEU A 150 0.31 2.87 15.44
N GLY A 151 1.56 2.98 14.98
CA GLY A 151 2.55 1.89 14.99
C GLY A 151 2.91 1.43 16.41
N PRO A 152 3.36 2.30 17.32
CA PRO A 152 3.80 1.89 18.65
C PRO A 152 2.75 1.13 19.46
N PRO A 153 1.48 1.58 19.56
CA PRO A 153 0.44 0.80 20.25
C PRO A 153 0.24 -0.59 19.64
N ILE A 154 0.24 -0.71 18.32
CA ILE A 154 0.07 -1.98 17.61
C ILE A 154 1.26 -2.91 17.88
N VAL A 155 2.49 -2.42 17.71
CA VAL A 155 3.71 -3.19 17.94
C VAL A 155 3.80 -3.63 19.40
N SER A 156 3.49 -2.75 20.34
CA SER A 156 3.51 -3.06 21.77
C SER A 156 2.51 -4.16 22.11
N ALA A 157 1.30 -4.10 21.56
CA ALA A 157 0.29 -5.15 21.74
C ALA A 157 0.76 -6.49 21.16
N ILE A 158 1.40 -6.49 19.98
CA ILE A 158 1.97 -7.71 19.39
C ILE A 158 3.05 -8.31 20.30
N ILE A 159 3.98 -7.49 20.80
CA ILE A 159 5.06 -7.97 21.70
C ILE A 159 4.47 -8.57 22.97
N VAL A 160 3.49 -7.91 23.58
CA VAL A 160 2.79 -8.44 24.77
C VAL A 160 2.11 -9.77 24.48
N ILE A 161 1.48 -9.93 23.31
CA ILE A 161 0.89 -11.22 22.89
C ILE A 161 1.97 -12.27 22.70
N VAL A 162 3.11 -11.93 22.10
CA VAL A 162 4.24 -12.84 21.90
C VAL A 162 4.82 -13.30 23.24
N GLN A 163 5.02 -12.39 24.18
CA GLN A 163 5.57 -12.69 25.50
C GLN A 163 4.61 -13.55 26.35
N ASN A 164 3.29 -13.35 26.23
CA ASN A 164 2.28 -14.01 27.08
C ASN A 164 1.49 -15.14 26.38
N GLY A 165 1.69 -15.35 25.08
CA GLY A 165 0.78 -16.17 24.26
C GLY A 165 0.86 -17.68 24.50
N GLY A 166 1.94 -18.16 25.12
CA GLY A 166 2.11 -19.58 25.48
C GLY A 166 1.89 -20.54 24.30
N PRO A 167 1.25 -21.72 24.51
CA PRO A 167 1.07 -22.73 23.45
C PRO A 167 0.06 -22.32 22.37
N TYR A 168 -0.77 -21.31 22.61
CA TYR A 168 -1.81 -20.83 21.68
C TYR A 168 -1.45 -19.49 21.02
N LEU A 169 -0.16 -19.11 21.05
CA LEU A 169 0.35 -17.85 20.50
C LEU A 169 -0.19 -17.55 19.09
N ALA A 170 -0.19 -18.54 18.19
CA ALA A 170 -0.70 -18.35 16.83
C ALA A 170 -2.15 -17.88 16.79
N ILE A 171 -3.01 -18.43 17.66
CA ILE A 171 -4.44 -18.09 17.71
C ILE A 171 -4.59 -16.66 18.23
N TYR A 172 -3.86 -16.29 19.28
CA TYR A 172 -3.93 -14.94 19.85
C TYR A 172 -3.42 -13.88 18.89
N LEU A 173 -2.28 -14.13 18.24
CA LEU A 173 -1.71 -13.21 17.25
C LEU A 173 -2.63 -13.07 16.03
N TRP A 174 -3.15 -14.18 15.51
CA TRP A 174 -4.11 -14.16 14.41
C TRP A 174 -5.40 -13.40 14.79
N ALA A 175 -5.98 -13.68 15.96
CA ALA A 175 -7.20 -13.02 16.42
C ALA A 175 -6.98 -11.51 16.57
N PHE A 176 -5.84 -11.09 17.12
CA PHE A 176 -5.47 -9.68 17.21
C PHE A 176 -5.36 -9.04 15.82
N MET A 177 -4.62 -9.66 14.89
CA MET A 177 -4.46 -9.14 13.53
C MET A 177 -5.79 -9.11 12.74
N PHE A 178 -6.67 -10.08 12.97
CA PHE A 178 -8.02 -10.12 12.40
C PHE A 178 -8.86 -8.92 12.88
N VAL A 179 -8.91 -8.69 14.20
CA VAL A 179 -9.63 -7.55 14.79
C VAL A 179 -9.02 -6.23 14.30
N LEU A 180 -7.70 -6.10 14.32
CA LEU A 180 -7.00 -4.92 13.82
C LEU A 180 -7.33 -4.65 12.35
N SER A 181 -7.39 -5.68 11.51
CA SER A 181 -7.76 -5.55 10.09
C SER A 181 -9.19 -5.02 9.90
N LEU A 182 -10.16 -5.53 10.68
CA LEU A 182 -11.55 -5.04 10.65
C LEU A 182 -11.66 -3.57 11.11
N VAL A 183 -10.93 -3.24 12.18
CA VAL A 183 -10.85 -1.88 12.71
C VAL A 183 -10.26 -0.94 11.65
N MET A 184 -9.11 -1.30 11.06
CA MET A 184 -8.45 -0.50 10.04
C MET A 184 -9.27 -0.35 8.76
N MET A 185 -10.00 -1.38 8.34
CA MET A 185 -10.93 -1.32 7.20
C MET A 185 -12.06 -0.28 7.42
N THR A 186 -12.40 0.00 8.69
CA THR A 186 -13.39 1.02 9.05
C THR A 186 -12.75 2.39 9.26
N ILE A 187 -11.65 2.46 10.01
CA ILE A 187 -10.97 3.70 10.38
C ILE A 187 -10.32 4.36 9.17
N TYR A 188 -9.70 3.58 8.27
CA TYR A 188 -8.92 4.12 7.16
C TYR A 188 -9.73 5.07 6.27
N PRO A 189 -10.85 4.67 5.64
CA PRO A 189 -11.55 5.56 4.73
C PRO A 189 -12.33 6.68 5.44
N VAL A 190 -12.57 6.57 6.76
CA VAL A 190 -13.37 7.53 7.53
C VAL A 190 -12.51 8.60 8.21
N LEU A 191 -11.34 8.23 8.72
CA LEU A 191 -10.48 9.11 9.50
C LEU A 191 -9.14 9.36 8.84
N ILE A 192 -8.50 8.33 8.26
CA ILE A 192 -7.15 8.46 7.73
C ILE A 192 -7.16 9.12 6.34
N ALA A 193 -7.93 8.58 5.40
CA ALA A 193 -7.97 9.10 4.03
C ALA A 193 -8.35 10.60 3.96
N PRO A 194 -9.30 11.11 4.77
CA PRO A 194 -9.63 12.54 4.80
C PRO A 194 -8.52 13.48 5.32
N LEU A 195 -7.47 12.97 5.98
CA LEU A 195 -6.31 13.79 6.37
C LEU A 195 -5.43 14.18 5.18
N PHE A 196 -5.49 13.37 4.12
CA PHE A 196 -4.72 13.54 2.90
C PHE A 196 -5.56 14.18 1.80
N ASN A 197 -6.78 13.69 1.59
CA ASN A 197 -7.64 14.15 0.50
C ASN A 197 -8.90 14.81 1.03
N LYS A 198 -9.40 15.79 0.29
CA LYS A 198 -10.70 16.42 0.52
C LYS A 198 -11.80 15.56 -0.09
N PHE A 199 -12.76 15.20 0.74
CA PHE A 199 -13.97 14.49 0.31
C PHE A 199 -15.15 15.45 0.34
N THR A 200 -15.80 15.66 -0.80
CA THR A 200 -17.00 16.47 -0.92
C THR A 200 -18.16 15.60 -1.41
N PRO A 201 -19.40 15.80 -0.93
CA PRO A 201 -20.55 15.11 -1.50
C PRO A 201 -20.65 15.35 -3.00
N LEU A 202 -21.03 14.33 -3.78
CA LEU A 202 -21.28 14.54 -5.21
C LEU A 202 -22.44 15.54 -5.36
N PRO A 203 -22.27 16.62 -6.16
CA PRO A 203 -23.32 17.60 -6.40
C PRO A 203 -24.60 16.95 -6.91
N GLU A 204 -25.73 17.58 -6.63
CA GLU A 204 -27.00 17.18 -7.24
C GLU A 204 -26.93 17.39 -8.76
N GLY A 205 -27.40 16.41 -9.52
CA GLY A 205 -27.31 16.43 -10.98
C GLY A 205 -27.67 15.10 -11.62
N GLU A 206 -27.61 15.05 -12.96
CA GLU A 206 -27.98 13.87 -13.75
C GLU A 206 -27.13 12.64 -13.39
N LEU A 207 -25.80 12.80 -13.32
CA LEU A 207 -24.87 11.74 -12.93
C LEU A 207 -25.24 11.10 -11.59
N ARG A 208 -25.54 11.94 -10.58
CA ARG A 208 -25.92 11.45 -9.25
C ARG A 208 -27.20 10.62 -9.30
N LEU A 209 -28.22 11.11 -9.99
CA LEU A 209 -29.50 10.41 -10.17
C LEU A 209 -29.32 9.07 -10.88
N LYS A 210 -28.48 9.01 -11.91
CA LYS A 210 -28.16 7.75 -12.62
C LYS A 210 -27.49 6.74 -11.69
N ILE A 211 -26.50 7.17 -10.90
CA ILE A 211 -25.80 6.30 -9.94
C ILE A 211 -26.76 5.82 -8.85
N GLU A 212 -27.59 6.69 -8.29
CA GLU A 212 -28.57 6.33 -7.26
C GLU A 212 -29.63 5.35 -7.81
N LYS A 213 -30.08 5.55 -9.06
CA LYS A 213 -30.99 4.63 -9.75
C LYS A 213 -30.36 3.26 -9.97
N LEU A 214 -29.10 3.20 -10.42
CA LEU A 214 -28.36 1.95 -10.59
C LEU A 214 -28.14 1.22 -9.25
N ALA A 215 -27.75 1.96 -8.20
CA ALA A 215 -27.59 1.39 -6.86
C ALA A 215 -28.93 0.83 -6.34
N SER A 216 -30.02 1.56 -6.54
CA SER A 216 -31.36 1.16 -6.13
C SER A 216 -31.84 -0.09 -6.87
N SER A 217 -31.63 -0.18 -8.18
CA SER A 217 -32.03 -1.36 -8.97
C SER A 217 -31.32 -2.65 -8.51
N LEU A 218 -30.09 -2.52 -8.01
CA LEU A 218 -29.30 -3.61 -7.46
C LEU A 218 -29.52 -3.84 -5.95
N LYS A 219 -30.42 -3.07 -5.33
CA LYS A 219 -30.65 -3.05 -3.87
C LYS A 219 -29.36 -2.83 -3.08
N PHE A 220 -28.42 -2.06 -3.64
CA PHE A 220 -27.19 -1.67 -2.99
C PHE A 220 -27.52 -0.64 -1.89
N PRO A 221 -27.12 -0.85 -0.62
CA PRO A 221 -27.45 0.06 0.48
C PRO A 221 -26.54 1.30 0.47
N LEU A 222 -26.65 2.11 -0.58
CA LEU A 222 -25.93 3.37 -0.73
C LEU A 222 -26.37 4.35 0.34
N LYS A 223 -25.42 4.87 1.12
CA LYS A 223 -25.66 5.90 2.13
C LYS A 223 -25.12 7.26 1.73
N LYS A 224 -23.93 7.31 1.15
CA LYS A 224 -23.27 8.56 0.72
C LYS A 224 -22.48 8.34 -0.55
N LEU A 225 -22.46 9.35 -1.39
CA LEU A 225 -21.71 9.42 -2.64
C LEU A 225 -20.77 10.64 -2.55
N PHE A 226 -19.48 10.40 -2.67
CA PHE A 226 -18.45 11.42 -2.52
C PHE A 226 -17.60 11.55 -3.78
N VAL A 227 -17.06 12.74 -3.96
CA VAL A 227 -15.95 13.04 -4.87
C VAL A 227 -14.71 13.33 -4.03
N VAL A 228 -13.59 12.74 -4.42
CA VAL A 228 -12.27 12.99 -3.84
C VAL A 228 -11.42 13.81 -4.81
N ASP A 229 -10.67 14.78 -4.28
CA ASP A 229 -9.78 15.67 -5.04
C ASP A 229 -8.46 14.99 -5.46
N GLY A 230 -8.57 13.93 -6.26
CA GLY A 230 -7.41 13.21 -6.80
C GLY A 230 -6.52 14.10 -7.68
N SER A 231 -7.13 15.07 -8.37
CA SER A 231 -6.44 16.02 -9.26
C SER A 231 -5.37 16.87 -8.56
N THR A 232 -5.47 17.05 -7.23
CA THR A 232 -4.46 17.76 -6.43
C THR A 232 -3.09 17.07 -6.46
N ARG A 233 -3.06 15.74 -6.69
CA ARG A 233 -1.83 14.93 -6.67
C ARG A 233 -1.44 14.39 -8.03
N SER A 234 -2.42 13.86 -8.77
CA SER A 234 -2.16 13.26 -10.07
C SER A 234 -3.36 13.37 -10.99
N SER A 235 -3.14 13.20 -12.30
CA SER A 235 -4.23 13.05 -13.27
C SER A 235 -4.70 11.60 -13.45
N HIS A 236 -4.38 10.69 -12.52
CA HIS A 236 -4.91 9.33 -12.55
C HIS A 236 -6.36 9.30 -12.05
N SER A 237 -7.15 8.41 -12.64
CA SER A 237 -8.58 8.27 -12.40
C SER A 237 -8.88 6.95 -11.72
N ASN A 238 -9.78 6.98 -10.74
CA ASN A 238 -10.22 5.79 -10.02
C ASN A 238 -11.63 5.99 -9.45
N ALA A 239 -12.28 4.90 -9.09
CA ALA A 239 -13.51 4.87 -8.32
C ALA A 239 -13.42 3.68 -7.37
N TYR A 240 -13.95 3.83 -6.16
CA TYR A 240 -13.96 2.72 -5.22
C TYR A 240 -15.14 2.80 -4.26
N MET A 241 -15.44 1.68 -3.64
CA MET A 241 -16.52 1.56 -2.66
C MET A 241 -15.99 1.04 -1.34
N TYR A 242 -16.58 1.50 -0.25
CA TYR A 242 -16.23 1.02 1.09
C TYR A 242 -17.43 1.03 2.04
N GLY A 243 -17.21 0.43 3.21
CA GLY A 243 -18.19 0.39 4.31
C GLY A 243 -18.75 -1.00 4.58
N PHE A 244 -19.36 -1.16 5.75
CA PHE A 244 -19.88 -2.43 6.24
C PHE A 244 -21.40 -2.50 6.15
N PHE A 245 -21.90 -3.71 5.88
CA PHE A 245 -23.32 -4.05 5.88
C PHE A 245 -24.19 -3.03 5.12
N LYS A 246 -25.08 -2.33 5.84
CA LYS A 246 -26.06 -1.37 5.33
C LYS A 246 -25.53 0.06 5.20
N ASN A 247 -24.24 0.28 5.44
CA ASN A 247 -23.60 1.60 5.38
C ASN A 247 -22.51 1.62 4.31
N LYS A 248 -22.91 1.49 3.05
CA LYS A 248 -22.00 1.53 1.91
C LYS A 248 -21.86 2.94 1.38
N ARG A 249 -20.64 3.28 0.94
CA ARG A 249 -20.31 4.58 0.36
C ARG A 249 -19.54 4.36 -0.93
N ILE A 250 -19.78 5.24 -1.90
CA ILE A 250 -19.07 5.26 -3.18
C ILE A 250 -18.23 6.54 -3.22
N VAL A 251 -16.99 6.41 -3.69
CA VAL A 251 -16.07 7.54 -3.90
C VAL A 251 -15.63 7.54 -5.35
N LEU A 252 -15.80 8.69 -5.99
CA LEU A 252 -15.35 8.98 -7.34
C LEU A 252 -14.15 9.93 -7.28
N TYR A 253 -13.13 9.70 -8.10
CA TYR A 253 -12.09 10.72 -8.29
C TYR A 253 -12.64 11.82 -9.19
N ASP A 254 -12.32 13.07 -8.89
CA ASP A 254 -12.64 14.22 -9.74
C ASP A 254 -12.04 14.10 -11.14
N THR A 255 -10.83 13.53 -11.26
CA THR A 255 -10.16 13.22 -12.53
C THR A 255 -10.96 12.25 -13.39
N LEU A 256 -11.65 11.27 -12.80
CA LEU A 256 -12.52 10.34 -13.54
C LEU A 256 -13.69 11.10 -14.17
N ILE A 257 -14.33 11.97 -13.39
CA ILE A 257 -15.46 12.78 -13.85
C ILE A 257 -15.03 13.77 -14.95
N GLN A 258 -13.83 14.33 -14.84
CA GLN A 258 -13.26 15.26 -15.84
C GLN A 258 -12.83 14.57 -17.14
N GLN A 259 -12.40 13.29 -17.08
CA GLN A 259 -11.87 12.57 -18.23
C GLN A 259 -12.91 11.81 -19.04
N CYS A 260 -13.98 11.34 -18.39
CA CYS A 260 -15.10 10.70 -19.07
C CYS A 260 -15.87 11.73 -19.90
N LYS A 261 -16.23 11.35 -21.13
CA LYS A 261 -16.94 12.25 -22.06
C LYS A 261 -18.42 12.35 -21.76
N ASN A 262 -18.97 11.31 -21.14
CA ASN A 262 -20.38 11.21 -20.81
C ASN A 262 -20.57 10.54 -19.43
N ASP A 263 -21.75 10.76 -18.85
CA ASP A 263 -22.11 10.16 -17.56
C ASP A 263 -22.25 8.64 -17.65
N GLU A 264 -22.60 8.09 -18.83
CA GLU A 264 -22.78 6.66 -19.03
C GLU A 264 -21.47 5.87 -18.85
N GLU A 265 -20.33 6.43 -19.26
CA GLU A 265 -19.00 5.86 -19.01
C GLU A 265 -18.73 5.74 -17.51
N ILE A 266 -19.06 6.77 -16.73
CA ILE A 266 -18.89 6.76 -15.27
C ILE A 266 -19.84 5.74 -14.64
N VAL A 267 -21.09 5.70 -15.08
CA VAL A 267 -22.09 4.73 -14.61
C VAL A 267 -21.65 3.29 -14.93
N ALA A 268 -21.01 3.05 -16.08
CA ALA A 268 -20.44 1.74 -16.43
C ALA A 268 -19.28 1.34 -15.49
N VAL A 269 -18.40 2.28 -15.13
CA VAL A 269 -17.35 2.03 -14.13
C VAL A 269 -17.98 1.72 -12.76
N ILE A 270 -19.00 2.46 -12.35
CA ILE A 270 -19.73 2.15 -11.10
C ILE A 270 -20.45 0.80 -11.18
N ALA A 271 -20.98 0.40 -12.34
CA ALA A 271 -21.57 -0.91 -12.53
C ALA A 271 -20.52 -2.03 -12.34
N HIS A 272 -19.30 -1.84 -12.83
CA HIS A 272 -18.18 -2.75 -12.59
C HIS A 272 -17.85 -2.87 -11.09
N GLU A 273 -17.72 -1.74 -10.39
CA GLU A 273 -17.48 -1.71 -8.94
C GLU A 273 -18.60 -2.39 -8.13
N LEU A 274 -19.87 -2.13 -8.50
CA LEU A 274 -21.03 -2.80 -7.91
C LEU A 274 -21.05 -4.30 -8.22
N GLY A 275 -20.46 -4.73 -9.33
CA GLY A 275 -20.19 -6.14 -9.64
C GLY A 275 -19.30 -6.81 -8.60
N HIS A 276 -18.20 -6.16 -8.19
CA HIS A 276 -17.32 -6.67 -7.12
C HIS A 276 -18.07 -6.84 -5.80
N TRP A 277 -18.97 -5.92 -5.48
CA TRP A 277 -19.82 -6.05 -4.30
C TRP A 277 -20.84 -7.19 -4.45
N LYS A 278 -21.54 -7.26 -5.59
CA LYS A 278 -22.60 -8.24 -5.83
C LYS A 278 -22.08 -9.67 -5.79
N LEU A 279 -20.86 -9.89 -6.29
CA LEU A 279 -20.17 -11.18 -6.31
C LEU A 279 -19.32 -11.43 -5.05
N ASN A 280 -19.39 -10.56 -4.04
CA ASN A 280 -18.65 -10.68 -2.77
C ASN A 280 -17.12 -10.81 -2.92
N HIS A 281 -16.53 -10.24 -3.98
CA HIS A 281 -15.08 -10.32 -4.24
C HIS A 281 -14.24 -9.80 -3.06
N THR A 282 -14.68 -8.71 -2.41
CA THR A 282 -14.02 -8.18 -1.21
C THR A 282 -14.04 -9.17 -0.04
N MET A 283 -15.14 -9.91 0.15
CA MET A 283 -15.25 -10.89 1.24
C MET A 283 -14.36 -12.10 0.98
N TYR A 284 -14.34 -12.62 -0.26
CA TYR A 284 -13.46 -13.72 -0.63
C TYR A 284 -11.99 -13.33 -0.48
N SER A 285 -11.61 -12.14 -0.94
CA SER A 285 -10.25 -11.62 -0.78
C SER A 285 -9.88 -11.48 0.70
N PHE A 286 -10.80 -10.96 1.53
CA PHE A 286 -10.58 -10.86 2.97
C PHE A 286 -10.39 -12.22 3.62
N ILE A 287 -11.26 -13.20 3.36
CA ILE A 287 -11.14 -14.57 3.89
C ILE A 287 -9.81 -15.20 3.45
N ALA A 288 -9.43 -15.09 2.17
CA ALA A 288 -8.18 -15.64 1.66
C ALA A 288 -6.96 -15.06 2.41
N VAL A 289 -6.93 -13.76 2.64
CA VAL A 289 -5.89 -13.10 3.45
C VAL A 289 -5.91 -13.63 4.89
N GLN A 290 -7.07 -13.78 5.52
CA GLN A 290 -7.15 -14.29 6.89
C GLN A 290 -6.68 -15.75 7.01
N VAL A 291 -6.96 -16.59 6.01
CA VAL A 291 -6.44 -17.97 5.95
C VAL A 291 -4.92 -17.97 5.81
N CYS A 292 -4.36 -17.12 4.93
CA CYS A 292 -2.92 -16.99 4.78
C CYS A 292 -2.26 -16.49 6.07
N CYS A 293 -2.85 -15.49 6.74
CA CYS A 293 -2.37 -14.98 8.02
C CYS A 293 -2.43 -16.05 9.12
N ALA A 294 -3.52 -16.83 9.19
CA ALA A 294 -3.65 -17.92 10.16
C ALA A 294 -2.58 -19.00 9.92
N TYR A 295 -2.37 -19.38 8.66
CA TYR A 295 -1.34 -20.34 8.27
C TYR A 295 0.06 -19.83 8.62
N ALA A 296 0.38 -18.57 8.29
CA ALA A 296 1.67 -17.97 8.62
C ALA A 296 1.90 -17.91 10.14
N ALA A 297 0.89 -17.52 10.93
CA ALA A 297 0.96 -17.52 12.39
C ALA A 297 1.21 -18.95 12.93
N TYR A 298 0.54 -19.97 12.38
CA TYR A 298 0.75 -21.36 12.76
C TYR A 298 2.16 -21.87 12.42
N CYS A 299 2.64 -21.64 11.19
CA CYS A 299 3.97 -22.08 10.77
C CYS A 299 5.10 -21.42 11.57
N ASN A 300 4.95 -20.15 11.94
CA ASN A 300 5.97 -19.41 12.68
C ASN A 300 6.00 -19.72 14.19
N THR A 301 4.95 -20.34 14.73
CA THR A 301 4.85 -20.69 16.16
C THR A 301 5.07 -22.18 16.43
N THR A 302 5.02 -23.03 15.39
CA THR A 302 5.28 -24.45 15.54
C THR A 302 6.79 -24.75 15.56
N PRO A 303 7.26 -25.63 16.45
CA PRO A 303 8.70 -25.79 16.73
C PRO A 303 9.52 -26.49 15.62
N THR A 304 8.94 -26.80 14.46
CA THR A 304 9.60 -27.61 13.42
C THR A 304 10.57 -26.84 12.50
N PRO A 305 10.35 -25.57 12.09
CA PRO A 305 11.42 -24.77 11.48
C PRO A 305 12.19 -23.92 12.52
N CYS A 306 11.60 -23.68 13.69
CA CYS A 306 12.06 -22.68 14.66
C CYS A 306 13.22 -23.16 15.56
N LYS A 307 13.65 -24.44 15.47
CA LYS A 307 14.89 -24.88 16.11
C LYS A 307 16.13 -24.16 15.53
N LEU A 308 16.10 -23.74 14.27
CA LEU A 308 17.21 -23.02 13.64
C LEU A 308 17.28 -21.54 14.07
N TRP A 309 16.14 -20.88 14.30
CA TRP A 309 16.11 -19.46 14.68
C TRP A 309 16.40 -19.25 16.16
N SER A 310 15.84 -20.09 17.05
CA SER A 310 16.11 -20.06 18.49
C SER A 310 17.55 -20.49 18.84
N GLN A 311 18.15 -21.43 18.09
CA GLN A 311 19.58 -21.76 18.27
C GLN A 311 20.51 -20.66 17.75
N SER A 312 20.14 -19.97 16.66
CA SER A 312 20.95 -18.85 16.14
C SER A 312 20.96 -17.65 17.10
N CYS A 313 19.83 -17.31 17.74
CA CYS A 313 19.80 -16.24 18.76
C CYS A 313 20.56 -16.61 20.04
N LYS A 314 20.70 -17.90 20.38
CA LYS A 314 21.50 -18.35 21.53
C LYS A 314 22.99 -18.52 21.24
N GLN A 315 23.40 -18.56 19.97
CA GLN A 315 24.81 -18.64 19.56
C GLN A 315 25.42 -17.28 19.18
N ILE A 316 24.62 -16.20 19.19
CA ILE A 316 25.05 -14.82 18.90
C ILE A 316 25.13 -13.95 20.19
N ILE A 317 24.84 -14.54 21.36
CA ILE A 317 25.23 -14.01 22.67
C ILE A 317 26.49 -14.76 23.11
#